data_AF-A0A6B2S485-F1
#
_entry.id   AF-A0A6B2S485-F1
#
_cell.length_a   1.000
_cell.length_b   1.000
_cell.length_c   1.000
_cell.angle_alpha   90.00
_cell.angle_beta   90.00
_cell.angle_gamma   90.00
#
_symmetry.space_group_name_H-M   'P 1'
#
loop_
_entity.id
_entity.type
_entity.pdbx_description
1 polymer ?
#
loop_
_entity_poly.entity_id
_entity_poly.type
_entity_poly.pdbx_seq_one_letter_code
_entity_poly.pdbx_strand_id
1 'polypeptide(L)'
;MADDRPIALDEYPVHQVPLSMKHVATGDRNAYDRCIFHVFDHRGRALLIVGLGVYPNVGVIDAYATLRTGDRLHAVRASDALTDDRMNLSVGPLRITVDVPLQRLSLHCAADPADPDSLSYDIEWTAAFPAVWEPHHVQRRGERLMLEGRRFVQAGNCSGVIRAGGDEIPVVAGEWTGTRDRSWGVRPIPGEEGGRAEAEYRPEGFHWLWIPVRFDDRFVMVIAQEDADGYRTLNEALLVRDGGPDVQLGWPRTEIEYRPGTRHPERAVVRLTAPDGRPMELTAETLCSSPLALGAGYPPATDWQHGTWQGRGWTDRRSYDMSDPAAHPAAAYGVTDHAARFTLDGQVGHGIFEHGSFGRHDPSGFTGYTSVAP
;
A
#
# COMPACT_ATOMS: atom_id res chain seq x y z
N MET A 1 -18.16 -28.96 -15.17
CA MET A 1 -16.87 -29.63 -15.50
C MET A 1 -16.38 -29.24 -16.90
N ALA A 2 -16.37 -27.93 -17.21
CA ALA A 2 -15.84 -27.40 -18.47
C ALA A 2 -14.65 -26.43 -18.23
N ASP A 3 -14.24 -26.23 -16.98
CA ASP A 3 -13.40 -25.10 -16.54
C ASP A 3 -11.91 -25.42 -16.30
N ASP A 4 -11.48 -26.66 -16.49
CA ASP A 4 -10.06 -27.01 -16.35
C ASP A 4 -9.42 -27.22 -17.72
N ARG A 5 -8.96 -26.11 -18.32
CA ARG A 5 -8.22 -26.08 -19.58
C ARG A 5 -6.98 -25.20 -19.44
N PRO A 6 -5.87 -25.53 -20.12
CA PRO A 6 -4.71 -24.65 -20.23
C PRO A 6 -5.07 -23.29 -20.84
N ILE A 7 -4.35 -22.24 -20.45
CA ILE A 7 -4.46 -20.88 -21.00
C ILE A 7 -3.25 -20.58 -21.90
N ALA A 8 -3.30 -19.52 -22.71
CA ALA A 8 -2.24 -19.18 -23.67
C ALA A 8 -0.84 -18.99 -23.04
N LEU A 9 -0.77 -18.59 -21.77
CA LEU A 9 0.50 -18.44 -21.05
C LEU A 9 1.19 -19.79 -20.78
N ASP A 10 0.45 -20.91 -20.83
CA ASP A 10 0.95 -22.27 -20.61
C ASP A 10 1.74 -22.82 -21.81
N GLU A 11 1.77 -22.12 -22.94
CA GLU A 11 2.62 -22.46 -24.09
C GLU A 11 4.08 -22.03 -23.87
N TYR A 12 4.33 -21.16 -22.90
CA TYR A 12 5.68 -20.70 -22.53
C TYR A 12 6.19 -21.49 -21.32
N PRO A 13 7.50 -21.73 -21.19
CA PRO A 13 8.08 -22.43 -20.04
C PRO A 13 8.12 -21.54 -18.79
N VAL A 14 6.96 -21.05 -18.35
CA VAL A 14 6.79 -20.08 -17.25
C VAL A 14 5.98 -20.63 -16.08
N HIS A 15 5.61 -21.91 -16.13
CA HIS A 15 4.86 -22.59 -15.08
C HIS A 15 5.68 -22.70 -13.78
N GLN A 16 5.09 -22.27 -12.67
CA GLN A 16 5.71 -22.35 -11.33
C GLN A 16 5.44 -23.69 -10.62
N VAL A 17 4.41 -24.39 -11.07
CA VAL A 17 3.89 -25.66 -10.55
C VAL A 17 3.41 -26.48 -11.77
N PRO A 18 3.16 -27.80 -11.66
CA PRO A 18 2.63 -28.60 -12.77
C PRO A 18 1.13 -28.32 -13.03
N LEU A 19 0.75 -27.05 -13.07
CA LEU A 19 -0.59 -26.54 -13.30
C LEU A 19 -0.52 -25.41 -14.32
N SER A 20 -1.64 -25.14 -14.98
CA SER A 20 -1.84 -23.91 -15.75
C SER A 20 -1.55 -22.68 -14.91
N MET A 21 -1.05 -21.61 -15.53
CA MET A 21 -0.88 -20.27 -14.95
C MET A 21 -2.22 -19.63 -14.51
N LYS A 22 -3.36 -20.23 -14.85
CA LYS A 22 -4.68 -19.87 -14.28
C LYS A 22 -4.78 -20.19 -12.78
N HIS A 23 -4.06 -21.22 -12.34
CA HIS A 23 -4.11 -21.76 -10.98
C HIS A 23 -2.98 -21.19 -10.13
N VAL A 24 -3.29 -20.95 -8.85
CA VAL A 24 -2.28 -20.66 -7.82
C VAL A 24 -1.77 -21.97 -7.21
N ALA A 25 -0.53 -21.97 -6.72
CA ALA A 25 0.08 -23.15 -6.09
C ALA A 25 -0.65 -23.62 -4.81
N THR A 26 -1.49 -22.78 -4.22
CA THR A 26 -2.22 -23.04 -2.98
C THR A 26 -3.73 -23.02 -3.21
N GLY A 27 -4.45 -23.94 -2.58
CA GLY A 27 -5.93 -23.92 -2.53
C GLY A 27 -6.51 -22.94 -1.49
N ASP A 28 -5.66 -22.17 -0.80
CA ASP A 28 -6.09 -21.23 0.23
C ASP A 28 -7.00 -20.13 -0.35
N ARG A 29 -8.19 -19.96 0.19
CA ARG A 29 -9.17 -18.93 -0.21
C ARG A 29 -8.54 -17.52 -0.27
N ASN A 30 -7.60 -17.25 0.61
CA ASN A 30 -6.94 -15.96 0.80
C ASN A 30 -5.79 -15.71 -0.18
N ALA A 31 -5.60 -16.58 -1.17
CA ALA A 31 -4.65 -16.36 -2.25
C ALA A 31 -4.94 -15.03 -2.96
N TYR A 32 -3.94 -14.16 -3.03
CA TYR A 32 -4.05 -12.83 -3.62
C TYR A 32 -2.83 -12.47 -4.45
N ASP A 33 -3.06 -11.55 -5.38
CA ASP A 33 -2.03 -10.79 -6.05
C ASP A 33 -2.50 -9.33 -6.15
N ARG A 34 -1.77 -8.39 -5.54
CA ARG A 34 -2.14 -6.98 -5.42
C ARG A 34 -1.04 -6.06 -5.94
N CYS A 35 -1.44 -4.89 -6.37
CA CYS A 35 -0.57 -3.75 -6.60
C CYS A 35 -1.15 -2.51 -5.92
N ILE A 36 -0.26 -1.63 -5.48
CA ILE A 36 -0.61 -0.31 -4.99
C ILE A 36 0.39 0.70 -5.54
N PHE A 37 -0.10 1.91 -5.79
CA PHE A 37 0.68 3.06 -6.21
C PHE A 37 0.30 4.23 -5.32
N HIS A 38 1.30 5.00 -4.92
CA HIS A 38 1.11 6.29 -4.27
C HIS A 38 1.66 7.36 -5.20
N VAL A 39 0.86 8.36 -5.53
CA VAL A 39 1.24 9.52 -6.35
C VAL A 39 0.95 10.77 -5.55
N PHE A 40 1.99 11.53 -5.21
CA PHE A 40 1.85 12.64 -4.26
C PHE A 40 2.72 13.84 -4.59
N ASP A 41 2.17 15.00 -4.27
CA ASP A 41 2.78 16.31 -4.46
C ASP A 41 3.78 16.62 -3.33
N HIS A 42 4.95 17.14 -3.68
CA HIS A 42 6.02 17.44 -2.72
C HIS A 42 5.67 18.58 -1.75
N ARG A 43 4.59 19.34 -2.01
CA ARG A 43 4.06 20.37 -1.09
C ARG A 43 2.91 19.86 -0.22
N GLY A 44 2.54 18.58 -0.32
CA GLY A 44 1.46 17.99 0.48
C GLY A 44 0.05 18.36 0.04
N ARG A 45 -0.12 18.90 -1.17
CA ARG A 45 -1.46 19.34 -1.63
C ARG A 45 -2.38 18.19 -1.99
N ALA A 46 -1.81 17.06 -2.40
CA ALA A 46 -2.54 15.91 -2.89
C ALA A 46 -1.78 14.60 -2.63
N LEU A 47 -2.52 13.56 -2.25
CA LEU A 47 -2.06 12.18 -2.19
C LEU A 47 -3.11 11.30 -2.87
N LEU A 48 -2.75 10.74 -4.02
CA LEU A 48 -3.52 9.73 -4.74
C LEU A 48 -2.97 8.34 -4.41
N ILE A 49 -3.84 7.42 -4.01
CA ILE A 49 -3.52 6.01 -3.79
C ILE A 49 -4.38 5.18 -4.73
N VAL A 50 -3.74 4.36 -5.56
CA VAL A 50 -4.42 3.49 -6.52
C VAL A 50 -4.04 2.06 -6.22
N GLY A 51 -5.00 1.15 -6.19
CA GLY A 51 -4.72 -0.27 -6.02
C GLY A 51 -5.61 -1.15 -6.87
N LEU A 52 -5.09 -2.35 -7.17
CA LEU A 52 -5.83 -3.42 -7.84
C LEU A 52 -5.45 -4.75 -7.22
N GLY A 53 -6.45 -5.59 -6.96
CA GLY A 53 -6.31 -6.91 -6.38
C GLY A 53 -6.96 -7.99 -7.25
N VAL A 54 -6.28 -9.12 -7.36
CA VAL A 54 -6.76 -10.35 -7.98
C VAL A 54 -6.82 -11.44 -6.90
N TYR A 55 -7.95 -12.14 -6.82
CA TYR A 55 -8.22 -13.16 -5.81
C TYR A 55 -8.71 -14.45 -6.51
N PRO A 56 -7.78 -15.28 -7.01
CA PRO A 56 -8.11 -16.40 -7.90
C PRO A 56 -9.09 -17.40 -7.29
N ASN A 57 -8.90 -17.75 -6.02
CA ASN A 57 -9.68 -18.80 -5.36
C ASN A 57 -11.10 -18.38 -4.95
N VAL A 58 -11.41 -17.07 -5.01
CA VAL A 58 -12.79 -16.56 -4.89
C VAL A 58 -13.32 -15.96 -6.20
N GLY A 59 -12.51 -15.98 -7.28
CA GLY A 59 -12.92 -15.51 -8.60
C GLY A 59 -13.19 -14.00 -8.69
N VAL A 60 -12.51 -13.18 -7.88
CA VAL A 60 -12.72 -11.72 -7.82
C VAL A 60 -11.50 -10.96 -8.35
N ILE A 61 -11.77 -9.91 -9.13
CA ILE A 61 -10.82 -8.81 -9.36
C ILE A 61 -11.45 -7.52 -8.84
N ASP A 62 -10.68 -6.70 -8.15
CA ASP A 62 -11.14 -5.42 -7.64
C ASP A 62 -10.08 -4.32 -7.78
N ALA A 63 -10.53 -3.07 -7.73
CA ALA A 63 -9.64 -1.92 -7.78
C ALA A 63 -10.23 -0.75 -6.99
N TYR A 64 -9.36 0.14 -6.56
CA TYR A 64 -9.74 1.41 -5.97
C TYR A 64 -8.78 2.53 -6.38
N ALA A 65 -9.26 3.76 -6.26
CA ALA A 65 -8.44 4.95 -6.19
C ALA A 65 -8.98 5.89 -5.12
N THR A 66 -8.12 6.41 -4.25
CA THR A 66 -8.47 7.46 -3.29
C THR A 66 -7.59 8.68 -3.51
N LEU A 67 -8.19 9.87 -3.56
CA LEU A 67 -7.48 11.15 -3.64
C LEU A 67 -7.78 11.97 -2.40
N ARG A 68 -6.74 12.23 -1.60
CA ARG A 68 -6.79 13.16 -0.48
C ARG A 68 -6.33 14.55 -0.94
N THR A 69 -7.16 15.58 -0.76
CA THR A 69 -6.85 17.00 -0.98
C THR A 69 -7.44 17.85 0.14
N GLY A 70 -6.63 18.64 0.86
CA GLY A 70 -7.12 19.51 1.95
C GLY A 70 -7.84 18.72 3.05
N ASP A 71 -9.17 18.85 3.16
CA ASP A 71 -10.06 18.07 4.04
C ASP A 71 -11.07 17.19 3.29
N ARG A 72 -10.84 16.94 1.99
CA ARG A 72 -11.65 16.00 1.22
C ARG A 72 -10.87 14.73 0.86
N LEU A 73 -11.57 13.59 0.87
CA LEU A 73 -11.12 12.34 0.29
C LEU A 73 -12.13 11.89 -0.76
N HIS A 74 -11.73 11.81 -2.02
CA HIS A 74 -12.53 11.22 -3.09
C HIS A 74 -12.14 9.76 -3.27
N ALA A 75 -13.09 8.87 -3.53
CA ALA A 75 -12.85 7.46 -3.77
C ALA A 75 -13.59 6.99 -5.03
N VAL A 76 -12.92 6.15 -5.82
CA VAL A 76 -13.53 5.33 -6.86
C VAL A 76 -13.20 3.88 -6.54
N ARG A 77 -14.19 3.01 -6.59
CA ARG A 77 -14.06 1.58 -6.27
C ARG A 77 -14.73 0.77 -7.35
N ALA A 78 -14.16 -0.38 -7.67
CA ALA A 78 -14.71 -1.28 -8.66
C ALA A 78 -14.44 -2.73 -8.29
N SER A 79 -15.35 -3.61 -8.70
CA SER A 79 -15.24 -5.06 -8.51
C SER A 79 -15.89 -5.76 -9.69
N ASP A 80 -15.26 -6.83 -10.16
CA ASP A 80 -15.80 -7.69 -11.21
C ASP A 80 -15.32 -9.14 -11.04
N ALA A 81 -15.93 -10.03 -11.82
CA ALA A 81 -15.54 -11.42 -11.85
C ALA A 81 -14.20 -11.52 -12.55
N LEU A 82 -13.27 -12.21 -11.92
CA LEU A 82 -11.96 -12.46 -12.46
C LEU A 82 -12.06 -13.29 -13.75
N THR A 83 -11.45 -12.79 -14.84
CA THR A 83 -11.49 -13.44 -16.16
C THR A 83 -10.20 -14.20 -16.47
N ASP A 84 -10.19 -15.06 -17.48
CA ASP A 84 -8.99 -15.82 -17.86
C ASP A 84 -7.84 -14.92 -18.38
N ASP A 85 -8.13 -13.70 -18.85
CA ASP A 85 -7.11 -12.73 -19.22
C ASP A 85 -6.53 -12.05 -17.98
N ARG A 86 -5.48 -12.66 -17.43
CA ARG A 86 -4.73 -12.15 -16.25
C ARG A 86 -3.89 -10.91 -16.55
N MET A 87 -3.70 -10.56 -17.82
CA MET A 87 -2.90 -9.40 -18.23
C MET A 87 -3.74 -8.13 -18.31
N ASN A 88 -5.07 -8.27 -18.41
CA ASN A 88 -6.00 -7.14 -18.38
C ASN A 88 -6.26 -6.66 -16.95
N LEU A 89 -5.50 -5.66 -16.52
CA LEU A 89 -5.66 -5.01 -15.22
C LEU A 89 -6.67 -3.85 -15.28
N SER A 90 -7.89 -4.14 -15.76
CA SER A 90 -9.00 -3.17 -15.80
C SER A 90 -10.18 -3.66 -14.95
N VAL A 91 -10.73 -2.79 -14.11
CA VAL A 91 -11.94 -3.04 -13.32
C VAL A 91 -12.80 -1.79 -13.31
N GLY A 92 -13.98 -1.86 -13.93
CA GLY A 92 -14.84 -0.69 -14.10
C GLY A 92 -14.09 0.48 -14.78
N PRO A 93 -14.08 1.69 -14.20
CA PRO A 93 -13.38 2.85 -14.77
C PRO A 93 -11.86 2.84 -14.52
N LEU A 94 -11.36 1.94 -13.67
CA LEU A 94 -9.96 1.90 -13.23
C LEU A 94 -9.15 0.96 -14.12
N ARG A 95 -7.98 1.40 -14.57
CA ARG A 95 -7.05 0.61 -15.38
C ARG A 95 -5.60 0.88 -15.01
N ILE A 96 -4.80 -0.19 -14.99
CA ILE A 96 -3.34 -0.13 -14.93
C ILE A 96 -2.79 -0.78 -16.21
N THR A 97 -1.96 -0.07 -16.95
CA THR A 97 -1.30 -0.62 -18.15
C THR A 97 0.18 -0.76 -17.86
N VAL A 98 0.73 -1.96 -18.07
CA VAL A 98 2.17 -2.20 -17.99
C VAL A 98 2.77 -1.94 -19.37
N ASP A 99 3.18 -0.70 -19.64
CA ASP A 99 3.70 -0.30 -20.95
C ASP A 99 5.10 -0.88 -21.21
N VAL A 100 5.96 -0.84 -20.19
CA VAL A 100 7.27 -1.48 -20.17
C VAL A 100 7.48 -2.09 -18.79
N PRO A 101 7.56 -3.43 -18.64
CA PRO A 101 7.67 -4.08 -17.35
C PRO A 101 8.74 -3.46 -16.46
N LEU A 102 8.36 -3.10 -15.23
CA LEU A 102 9.21 -2.48 -14.20
C LEU A 102 9.82 -1.12 -14.57
N GLN A 103 9.46 -0.53 -15.72
CA GLN A 103 10.04 0.74 -16.18
C GLN A 103 8.99 1.82 -16.41
N ARG A 104 7.87 1.50 -17.08
CA ARG A 104 6.82 2.48 -17.40
C ARG A 104 5.44 1.85 -17.31
N LEU A 105 4.53 2.54 -16.65
CA LEU A 105 3.14 2.13 -16.46
C LEU A 105 2.21 3.33 -16.63
N SER A 106 1.01 3.08 -17.14
CA SER A 106 -0.05 4.08 -17.24
C SER A 106 -1.15 3.75 -16.24
N LEU A 107 -1.50 4.71 -15.39
CA LEU A 107 -2.58 4.64 -14.42
C LEU A 107 -3.75 5.48 -14.93
N HIS A 108 -4.91 4.87 -15.08
CA HIS A 108 -6.09 5.54 -15.64
C HIS A 108 -7.33 5.32 -14.78
N CYS A 109 -8.11 6.38 -14.60
CA CYS A 109 -9.49 6.33 -14.11
C CYS A 109 -10.35 7.19 -15.03
N ALA A 110 -11.29 6.56 -15.73
CA ALA A 110 -12.21 7.27 -16.61
C ALA A 110 -13.11 8.24 -15.82
N ALA A 111 -13.45 9.38 -16.40
CA ALA A 111 -14.46 10.29 -15.85
C ALA A 111 -15.85 9.63 -15.87
N ASP A 112 -16.69 9.96 -14.88
CA ASP A 112 -18.11 9.61 -14.91
C ASP A 112 -18.89 10.68 -15.68
N PRO A 113 -19.52 10.36 -16.82
CA PRO A 113 -20.32 11.34 -17.55
C PRO A 113 -21.51 11.90 -16.75
N ALA A 114 -22.02 11.14 -15.76
CA ALA A 114 -23.12 11.57 -14.90
C ALA A 114 -22.64 12.37 -13.67
N ASP A 115 -21.37 12.25 -13.30
CA ASP A 115 -20.73 13.01 -12.22
C ASP A 115 -19.29 13.44 -12.63
N PRO A 116 -19.17 14.48 -13.49
CA PRO A 116 -17.88 14.92 -14.01
C PRO A 116 -16.90 15.43 -12.94
N ASP A 117 -17.41 15.78 -11.75
CA ASP A 117 -16.60 16.24 -10.63
C ASP A 117 -16.06 15.07 -9.79
N SER A 118 -16.46 13.83 -10.07
CA SER A 118 -15.89 12.66 -9.43
C SER A 118 -14.43 12.42 -9.85
N LEU A 119 -13.68 11.70 -9.01
CA LEU A 119 -12.26 11.45 -9.24
C LEU A 119 -12.01 10.74 -10.59
N SER A 120 -11.18 11.35 -11.42
CA SER A 120 -10.61 10.76 -12.64
C SER A 120 -9.15 11.16 -12.78
N TYR A 121 -8.37 10.39 -13.53
CA TYR A 121 -6.95 10.68 -13.74
C TYR A 121 -6.39 9.94 -14.95
N ASP A 122 -5.31 10.49 -15.49
CA ASP A 122 -4.48 9.88 -16.50
C ASP A 122 -3.02 10.22 -16.17
N ILE A 123 -2.26 9.21 -15.74
CA ILE A 123 -0.92 9.38 -15.16
C ILE A 123 0.03 8.36 -15.78
N GLU A 124 1.15 8.85 -16.31
CA GLU A 124 2.31 8.02 -16.59
C GLU A 124 3.18 7.93 -15.33
N TRP A 125 3.49 6.70 -14.92
CA TRP A 125 4.47 6.38 -13.90
C TRP A 125 5.73 5.81 -14.56
N THR A 126 6.89 6.34 -14.21
CA THR A 126 8.20 5.91 -14.74
C THR A 126 9.16 5.59 -13.60
N ALA A 127 9.81 4.43 -13.66
CA ALA A 127 10.78 4.01 -12.66
C ALA A 127 11.97 4.97 -12.60
N ALA A 128 12.36 5.34 -11.38
CA ALA A 128 13.59 6.09 -11.12
C ALA A 128 14.71 5.18 -10.60
N PHE A 129 14.34 4.04 -10.02
CA PHE A 129 15.26 3.05 -9.46
C PHE A 129 14.80 1.63 -9.80
N PRO A 130 15.70 0.63 -9.75
CA PRO A 130 15.33 -0.78 -9.85
C PRO A 130 14.28 -1.17 -8.80
N ALA A 131 13.43 -2.14 -9.14
CA ALA A 131 12.55 -2.76 -8.16
C ALA A 131 13.38 -3.61 -7.19
N VAL A 132 13.10 -3.50 -5.91
CA VAL A 132 13.82 -4.23 -4.85
C VAL A 132 12.89 -5.19 -4.14
N TRP A 133 13.41 -6.36 -3.78
CA TRP A 133 12.68 -7.34 -3.01
C TRP A 133 12.52 -6.89 -1.57
N GLU A 134 11.32 -7.04 -1.03
CA GLU A 134 11.12 -7.01 0.41
C GLU A 134 11.43 -8.38 1.04
N PRO A 135 11.74 -8.43 2.35
CA PRO A 135 11.83 -9.69 3.08
C PRO A 135 10.58 -10.53 2.89
N HIS A 136 10.75 -11.86 2.95
CA HIS A 136 9.62 -12.77 2.91
C HIS A 136 8.76 -12.56 4.16
N HIS A 137 7.53 -12.10 3.97
CA HIS A 137 6.66 -11.77 5.09
C HIS A 137 5.86 -13.03 5.46
N VAL A 138 6.18 -13.63 6.60
CA VAL A 138 5.41 -14.73 7.19
C VAL A 138 4.88 -14.28 8.55
N GLN A 139 3.56 -14.37 8.75
CA GLN A 139 2.90 -14.10 10.02
C GLN A 139 1.99 -15.27 10.38
N ARG A 140 2.12 -15.74 11.63
CA ARG A 140 1.26 -16.79 12.21
C ARG A 140 0.55 -16.27 13.45
N ARG A 141 -0.61 -16.85 13.75
CA ARG A 141 -1.33 -16.71 15.03
C ARG A 141 -1.64 -18.10 15.55
N GLY A 142 -0.93 -18.52 16.60
CA GLY A 142 -0.86 -19.93 16.96
C GLY A 142 -0.36 -20.76 15.77
N GLU A 143 -1.11 -21.79 15.39
CA GLU A 143 -0.78 -22.64 14.23
C GLU A 143 -1.26 -22.08 12.88
N ARG A 144 -2.16 -21.09 12.90
CA ARG A 144 -2.76 -20.52 11.69
C ARG A 144 -1.78 -19.60 10.97
N LEU A 145 -1.57 -19.85 9.68
CA LEU A 145 -0.90 -18.89 8.79
C LEU A 145 -1.86 -17.73 8.51
N MET A 146 -1.49 -16.53 8.95
CA MET A 146 -2.29 -15.33 8.72
C MET A 146 -1.86 -14.62 7.45
N LEU A 147 -0.56 -14.52 7.23
CA LEU A 147 0.01 -13.85 6.07
C LEU A 147 1.25 -14.63 5.64
N GLU A 148 1.32 -14.95 4.35
CA GLU A 148 2.55 -15.33 3.70
C GLU A 148 2.62 -14.56 2.40
N GLY A 149 3.68 -13.81 2.16
CA GLY A 149 3.75 -13.04 0.94
C GLY A 149 5.14 -12.54 0.60
N ARG A 150 5.38 -12.50 -0.71
CA ARG A 150 6.51 -11.80 -1.31
C ARG A 150 6.03 -10.48 -1.87
N ARG A 151 6.91 -9.48 -1.79
CA ARG A 151 6.67 -8.17 -2.38
C ARG A 151 7.93 -7.64 -3.02
N PHE A 152 7.76 -6.79 -4.02
CA PHE A 152 8.79 -5.85 -4.40
C PHE A 152 8.24 -4.44 -4.32
N VAL A 153 9.13 -3.48 -4.10
CA VAL A 153 8.82 -2.06 -4.04
C VAL A 153 9.69 -1.30 -5.04
N GLN A 154 9.18 -0.17 -5.54
CA GLN A 154 9.88 0.68 -6.48
C GLN A 154 9.48 2.14 -6.29
N ALA A 155 10.44 3.05 -6.49
CA ALA A 155 10.18 4.48 -6.54
C ALA A 155 10.43 5.02 -7.95
N GLY A 156 9.66 6.04 -8.31
CA GLY A 156 9.59 6.59 -9.64
C GLY A 156 9.10 8.03 -9.67
N ASN A 157 8.97 8.51 -10.90
CA ASN A 157 8.40 9.80 -11.23
C ASN A 157 6.97 9.59 -11.75
N CYS A 158 6.17 10.65 -11.68
CA CYS A 158 4.83 10.67 -12.25
C CYS A 158 4.65 11.93 -13.08
N SER A 159 3.86 11.81 -14.14
CA SER A 159 3.39 12.96 -14.92
C SER A 159 1.99 12.70 -15.47
N GLY A 160 1.20 13.75 -15.67
CA GLY A 160 -0.17 13.62 -16.15
C GLY A 160 -1.12 14.57 -15.45
N VAL A 161 -2.33 14.11 -15.17
CA VAL A 161 -3.40 14.95 -14.62
C VAL A 161 -4.33 14.17 -13.71
N ILE A 162 -4.75 14.81 -12.62
CA ILE A 162 -5.79 14.34 -11.70
C ILE A 162 -6.93 15.35 -11.74
N ARG A 163 -8.18 14.87 -11.76
CA ARG A 163 -9.39 15.72 -11.69
C ARG A 163 -10.30 15.24 -10.59
N ALA A 164 -10.76 16.14 -9.73
CA ALA A 164 -11.77 15.86 -8.73
C ALA A 164 -12.33 17.16 -8.15
N GLY A 165 -13.62 17.18 -7.81
CA GLY A 165 -14.27 18.29 -7.12
C GLY A 165 -14.30 19.60 -7.92
N GLY A 166 -14.27 19.52 -9.25
CA GLY A 166 -14.16 20.68 -10.15
C GLY A 166 -12.72 21.17 -10.38
N ASP A 167 -11.73 20.61 -9.67
CA ASP A 167 -10.33 20.98 -9.81
C ASP A 167 -9.61 20.08 -10.81
N GLU A 168 -8.69 20.67 -11.58
CA GLU A 168 -7.70 19.95 -12.40
C GLU A 168 -6.30 20.18 -11.82
N ILE A 169 -5.65 19.10 -11.40
CA ILE A 169 -4.34 19.12 -10.74
C ILE A 169 -3.31 18.53 -11.71
N PRO A 170 -2.39 19.35 -12.27
CA PRO A 170 -1.31 18.83 -13.09
C PRO A 170 -0.32 18.04 -12.21
N VAL A 171 -0.03 16.82 -12.63
CA VAL A 171 1.04 15.99 -12.07
C VAL A 171 2.29 16.27 -12.86
N VAL A 172 3.25 16.95 -12.24
CA VAL A 172 4.46 17.47 -12.90
C VAL A 172 5.69 16.73 -12.41
N ALA A 173 6.47 16.18 -13.34
CA ALA A 173 7.71 15.51 -13.03
C ALA A 173 8.67 16.45 -12.27
N GLY A 174 9.26 15.96 -11.18
CA GLY A 174 10.13 16.75 -10.30
C GLY A 174 9.40 17.51 -9.18
N GLU A 175 8.07 17.69 -9.28
CA GLU A 175 7.24 18.21 -8.17
C GLU A 175 6.39 17.11 -7.51
N TRP A 176 6.37 15.91 -8.11
CA TRP A 176 5.61 14.75 -7.68
C TRP A 176 6.49 13.50 -7.64
N THR A 177 6.18 12.62 -6.69
CA THR A 177 6.82 11.30 -6.57
C THR A 177 5.77 10.21 -6.72
N GLY A 178 6.18 9.09 -7.33
CA GLY A 178 5.41 7.86 -7.38
C GLY A 178 6.12 6.73 -6.65
N THR A 179 5.52 6.12 -5.64
CA THR A 179 5.97 4.84 -5.08
C THR A 179 4.99 3.74 -5.47
N ARG A 180 5.47 2.49 -5.56
CA ARG A 180 4.60 1.34 -5.81
C ARG A 180 5.11 0.09 -5.14
N ASP A 181 4.19 -0.81 -4.78
CA ASP A 181 4.51 -2.20 -4.50
C ASP A 181 3.63 -3.17 -5.28
N ARG A 182 4.16 -4.37 -5.43
CA ARG A 182 3.42 -5.55 -5.86
C ARG A 182 3.60 -6.61 -4.82
N SER A 183 2.51 -7.24 -4.41
CA SER A 183 2.52 -8.28 -3.39
C SER A 183 1.62 -9.43 -3.74
N TRP A 184 2.09 -10.65 -3.49
CA TRP A 184 1.32 -11.86 -3.74
C TRP A 184 1.61 -12.92 -2.68
N GLY A 185 0.67 -13.85 -2.53
CA GLY A 185 0.73 -14.92 -1.55
C GLY A 185 -0.64 -15.17 -0.93
N VAL A 186 -0.69 -15.33 0.39
CA VAL A 186 -1.90 -15.59 1.18
C VAL A 186 -2.09 -14.44 2.16
N ARG A 187 -3.22 -13.73 2.10
CA ARG A 187 -3.57 -12.63 3.02
C ARG A 187 -5.07 -12.62 3.28
N PRO A 188 -5.54 -12.44 4.53
CA PRO A 188 -6.93 -12.64 4.87
C PRO A 188 -7.84 -11.69 4.08
N ILE A 189 -8.94 -12.23 3.57
CA ILE A 189 -10.05 -11.47 2.98
C ILE A 189 -11.32 -11.70 3.81
N PRO A 190 -12.35 -10.84 3.69
CA PRO A 190 -13.59 -11.01 4.43
C PRO A 190 -14.30 -12.35 4.17
N GLY A 191 -15.06 -12.78 5.16
CA GLY A 191 -16.00 -13.91 5.07
C GLY A 191 -15.40 -15.29 5.39
N GLU A 192 -14.20 -15.36 5.96
CA GLU A 192 -13.68 -16.56 6.64
C GLU A 192 -13.92 -16.44 8.15
N GLU A 193 -14.40 -17.52 8.79
CA GLU A 193 -14.52 -17.59 10.24
C GLU A 193 -13.17 -17.97 10.86
N GLY A 194 -12.65 -17.18 11.80
CA GLY A 194 -11.35 -17.44 12.43
C GLY A 194 -11.34 -18.58 13.45
N GLY A 195 -12.51 -19.08 13.84
CA GLY A 195 -12.68 -20.18 14.80
C GLY A 195 -12.12 -19.87 16.19
N ARG A 196 -11.85 -20.92 16.98
CA ARG A 196 -11.32 -20.79 18.36
C ARG A 196 -9.99 -20.02 18.43
N ALA A 197 -9.11 -20.25 17.46
CA ALA A 197 -7.77 -19.67 17.42
C ALA A 197 -7.79 -18.13 17.37
N GLU A 198 -8.81 -17.53 16.73
CA GLU A 198 -8.94 -16.08 16.67
C GLU A 198 -9.14 -15.45 18.06
N ALA A 199 -9.90 -16.11 18.93
CA ALA A 199 -10.11 -15.64 20.30
C ALA A 199 -8.89 -15.87 21.19
N GLU A 200 -8.21 -17.01 21.05
CA GLU A 200 -7.08 -17.40 21.93
C GLU A 200 -5.76 -16.74 21.56
N TYR A 201 -5.54 -16.43 20.28
CA TYR A 201 -4.30 -15.85 19.76
C TYR A 201 -4.52 -14.44 19.20
N ARG A 202 -5.45 -13.69 19.80
CA ARG A 202 -5.65 -12.28 19.45
C ARG A 202 -4.39 -11.49 19.82
N PRO A 203 -3.80 -10.72 18.88
CA PRO A 203 -2.63 -9.92 19.20
C PRO A 203 -2.96 -8.84 20.23
N GLU A 204 -2.08 -8.64 21.20
CA GLU A 204 -2.17 -7.54 22.16
C GLU A 204 -1.89 -6.19 21.50
N GLY A 205 -1.13 -6.21 20.41
CA GLY A 205 -0.88 -5.06 19.56
C GLY A 205 -0.02 -5.41 18.35
N PHE A 206 0.19 -4.42 17.51
CA PHE A 206 0.88 -4.51 16.23
C PHE A 206 1.40 -3.12 15.86
N HIS A 207 2.66 -3.04 15.48
CA HIS A 207 3.29 -1.83 14.98
C HIS A 207 3.93 -2.09 13.62
N TRP A 208 3.65 -1.23 12.64
CA TRP A 208 4.06 -1.37 11.26
C TRP A 208 4.53 -0.04 10.70
N LEU A 209 5.70 -0.10 10.07
CA LEU A 209 6.32 0.97 9.31
C LEU A 209 6.75 0.42 7.95
N TRP A 210 6.30 1.07 6.88
CA TRP A 210 6.74 0.82 5.51
C TRP A 210 7.09 2.16 4.86
N ILE A 211 8.37 2.36 4.57
CA ILE A 211 8.93 3.69 4.30
C ILE A 211 9.82 3.67 3.04
N PRO A 212 9.23 3.66 1.83
CA PRO A 212 9.95 3.91 0.60
C PRO A 212 10.19 5.41 0.41
N VAL A 213 11.44 5.80 0.21
CA VAL A 213 11.86 7.19 0.07
C VAL A 213 12.69 7.37 -1.18
N ARG A 214 12.21 8.24 -2.07
CA ARG A 214 12.95 8.67 -3.26
C ARG A 214 13.76 9.91 -2.95
N PHE A 215 15.08 9.82 -3.07
CA PHE A 215 15.96 10.98 -3.25
C PHE A 215 16.34 11.10 -4.72
N ASP A 216 17.02 12.19 -5.09
CA ASP A 216 17.49 12.41 -6.45
C ASP A 216 18.51 11.34 -6.88
N ASP A 217 19.40 10.93 -5.98
CA ASP A 217 20.55 10.07 -6.28
C ASP A 217 20.48 8.66 -5.65
N ARG A 218 19.42 8.36 -4.90
CA ARG A 218 19.20 7.07 -4.21
C ARG A 218 17.73 6.81 -3.89
N PHE A 219 17.40 5.54 -3.74
CA PHE A 219 16.18 5.06 -3.12
C PHE A 219 16.51 4.47 -1.75
N VAL A 220 15.70 4.74 -0.74
CA VAL A 220 15.81 4.12 0.59
C VAL A 220 14.51 3.41 0.88
N MET A 221 14.60 2.16 1.34
CA MET A 221 13.45 1.38 1.77
C MET A 221 13.65 0.94 3.21
N VAL A 222 12.71 1.28 4.09
CA VAL A 222 12.70 0.80 5.49
C VAL A 222 11.41 0.04 5.76
N ILE A 223 11.54 -1.14 6.39
CA ILE A 223 10.43 -1.91 6.93
C ILE A 223 10.71 -2.22 8.39
N ALA A 224 9.72 -1.99 9.25
CA ALA A 224 9.71 -2.48 10.61
C ALA A 224 8.32 -2.99 10.97
N GLN A 225 8.24 -4.23 11.45
CA GLN A 225 7.04 -4.80 12.05
C GLN A 225 7.34 -5.31 13.44
N GLU A 226 6.60 -4.86 14.43
CA GLU A 226 6.81 -5.21 15.84
C GLU A 226 5.52 -5.71 16.49
N ASP A 227 5.68 -6.70 17.37
CA ASP A 227 4.63 -7.15 18.28
C ASP A 227 4.46 -6.18 19.45
N ALA A 228 3.52 -6.45 20.35
CA ALA A 228 3.13 -5.54 21.43
C ALA A 228 4.27 -5.14 22.39
N ASP A 229 5.26 -6.00 22.58
CA ASP A 229 6.45 -5.79 23.42
C ASP A 229 7.63 -5.17 22.66
N GLY A 230 7.47 -4.87 21.37
CA GLY A 230 8.52 -4.39 20.50
C GLY A 230 9.34 -5.50 19.82
N TYR A 231 8.95 -6.78 19.94
CA TYR A 231 9.63 -7.85 19.24
C TYR A 231 9.50 -7.69 17.72
N ARG A 232 10.63 -7.54 17.03
CA ARG A 232 10.67 -7.29 15.58
C ARG A 232 10.45 -8.58 14.79
N THR A 233 9.31 -8.67 14.11
CA THR A 233 8.91 -9.81 13.27
C THR A 233 9.22 -9.63 11.79
N LEU A 234 9.44 -8.39 11.33
CA LEU A 234 9.91 -8.08 9.98
C LEU A 234 10.83 -6.86 10.04
N ASN A 235 11.96 -6.91 9.33
CA ASN A 235 13.00 -5.87 9.40
C ASN A 235 13.74 -5.74 8.08
N GLU A 236 13.77 -4.54 7.52
CA GLU A 236 14.63 -4.19 6.38
C GLU A 236 15.05 -2.72 6.48
N ALA A 237 16.28 -2.42 6.09
CA ALA A 237 16.68 -1.06 5.77
C ALA A 237 17.70 -1.13 4.62
N LEU A 238 17.31 -0.65 3.46
CA LEU A 238 18.03 -0.81 2.20
C LEU A 238 18.23 0.55 1.54
N LEU A 239 19.40 0.78 0.98
CA LEU A 239 19.70 1.90 0.10
C LEU A 239 20.11 1.37 -1.27
N VAL A 240 19.48 1.91 -2.31
CA VAL A 240 19.70 1.52 -3.70
C VAL A 240 20.10 2.75 -4.51
N ARG A 241 21.06 2.55 -5.42
CA ARG A 241 21.50 3.55 -6.41
C ARG A 241 21.49 2.92 -7.78
N ASP A 242 21.27 3.72 -8.81
CA ASP A 242 21.35 3.22 -10.18
C ASP A 242 22.77 2.71 -10.49
N GLY A 243 22.84 1.52 -11.10
CA GLY A 243 24.08 0.84 -11.45
C GLY A 243 24.98 0.37 -10.29
N GLY A 244 24.57 0.57 -9.03
CA GLY A 244 25.33 0.15 -7.83
C GLY A 244 24.74 -1.09 -7.16
N PRO A 245 25.51 -1.77 -6.28
CA PRO A 245 24.95 -2.82 -5.43
C PRO A 245 24.04 -2.22 -4.35
N ASP A 246 23.04 -2.99 -3.94
CA ASP A 246 22.19 -2.64 -2.80
C ASP A 246 23.00 -2.60 -1.49
N VAL A 247 22.71 -1.61 -0.65
CA VAL A 247 23.43 -1.35 0.60
C VAL A 247 22.49 -1.51 1.78
N GLN A 248 22.79 -2.44 2.68
CA GLN A 248 22.05 -2.58 3.94
C GLN A 248 22.42 -1.47 4.92
N LEU A 249 21.41 -0.90 5.57
CA LEU A 249 21.51 0.23 6.50
C LEU A 249 21.30 -0.19 7.97
N GLY A 250 21.64 -1.44 8.30
CA GLY A 250 21.55 -1.97 9.66
C GLY A 250 20.11 -2.14 10.17
N TRP A 251 19.96 -2.05 11.49
CA TRP A 251 18.67 -2.24 12.17
C TRP A 251 17.97 -0.90 12.41
N PRO A 252 16.89 -0.58 11.68
CA PRO A 252 16.20 0.70 11.81
C PRO A 252 15.54 0.83 13.18
N ARG A 253 15.83 1.93 13.87
CA ARG A 253 15.16 2.34 15.12
C ARG A 253 14.41 3.64 14.90
N THR A 254 13.15 3.69 15.32
CA THR A 254 12.25 4.80 15.01
C THR A 254 11.78 5.51 16.26
N GLU A 255 11.90 6.83 16.24
CA GLU A 255 11.31 7.75 17.19
C GLU A 255 10.24 8.55 16.46
N ILE A 256 9.00 8.56 16.97
CA ILE A 256 7.86 9.17 16.28
C ILE A 256 7.24 10.21 17.23
N GLU A 257 7.16 11.44 16.74
CA GLU A 257 6.41 12.52 17.37
C GLU A 257 4.97 12.45 16.86
N TYR A 258 4.08 12.03 17.74
CA TYR A 258 2.65 11.93 17.45
C TYR A 258 1.91 13.22 17.79
N ARG A 259 0.85 13.52 17.05
CA ARG A 259 -0.11 14.56 17.43
C ARG A 259 -0.80 14.18 18.74
N PRO A 260 -0.84 15.08 19.75
CA PRO A 260 -1.50 14.84 21.03
C PRO A 260 -2.94 14.34 20.87
N GLY A 261 -3.32 13.36 21.69
CA GLY A 261 -4.64 12.72 21.65
C GLY A 261 -4.86 11.76 20.48
N THR A 262 -3.82 11.46 19.68
CA THR A 262 -3.93 10.56 18.52
C THR A 262 -2.76 9.58 18.43
N ARG A 263 -2.76 8.73 17.39
CA ARG A 263 -1.58 7.97 16.93
C ARG A 263 -1.06 8.48 15.57
N HIS A 264 -1.40 9.71 15.21
CA HIS A 264 -1.01 10.31 13.94
C HIS A 264 0.42 10.84 14.00
N PRO A 265 1.37 10.34 13.19
CA PRO A 265 2.74 10.84 13.15
C PRO A 265 2.80 12.23 12.51
N GLU A 266 3.37 13.21 13.20
CA GLU A 266 3.72 14.53 12.64
C GLU A 266 5.15 14.52 12.09
N ARG A 267 6.06 13.92 12.86
CA ARG A 267 7.49 13.80 12.54
C ARG A 267 8.02 12.46 13.02
N ALA A 268 9.09 12.00 12.38
CA ALA A 268 9.82 10.84 12.85
C ALA A 268 11.32 10.96 12.57
N VAL A 269 12.12 10.25 13.37
CA VAL A 269 13.54 10.02 13.11
C VAL A 269 13.75 8.51 13.02
N VAL A 270 14.24 8.06 11.87
CA VAL A 270 14.68 6.67 11.65
C VAL A 270 16.20 6.64 11.73
N ARG A 271 16.72 6.08 12.81
CA ARG A 271 18.15 5.85 13.00
C ARG A 271 18.57 4.60 12.24
N LEU A 272 19.56 4.75 11.39
CA LEU A 272 20.12 3.77 10.47
C LEU A 272 21.64 3.66 10.69
N THR A 273 22.27 2.63 10.12
CA THR A 273 23.71 2.39 10.26
C THR A 273 24.32 2.02 8.92
N ALA A 274 25.28 2.82 8.44
CA ALA A 274 26.04 2.51 7.24
C ALA A 274 26.90 1.22 7.40
N PRO A 275 27.38 0.60 6.30
CA PRO A 275 28.20 -0.61 6.38
C PRO A 275 29.50 -0.46 7.18
N ASP A 276 30.05 0.74 7.26
CA ASP A 276 31.25 1.08 8.06
C ASP A 276 30.93 1.32 9.55
N GLY A 277 29.67 1.16 9.97
CA GLY A 277 29.21 1.39 11.33
C GLY A 277 28.83 2.84 11.63
N ARG A 278 28.97 3.76 10.67
CA ARG A 278 28.60 5.18 10.88
C ARG A 278 27.09 5.32 11.06
N PRO A 279 26.62 6.06 12.09
CA PRO A 279 25.21 6.33 12.27
C PRO A 279 24.69 7.25 11.15
N MET A 280 23.45 7.00 10.73
CA MET A 280 22.71 7.79 9.76
C MET A 280 21.32 8.11 10.34
N GLU A 281 20.80 9.29 10.04
CA GLU A 281 19.46 9.71 10.50
C GLU A 281 18.63 10.12 9.30
N LEU A 282 17.55 9.36 9.08
CA LEU A 282 16.51 9.69 8.11
C LEU A 282 15.37 10.35 8.89
N THR A 283 15.22 11.66 8.75
CA THR A 283 14.10 12.39 9.36
C THR A 283 12.92 12.41 8.42
N ALA A 284 11.71 12.42 8.95
CA ALA A 284 10.45 12.48 8.22
C ALA A 284 9.55 13.58 8.78
N GLU A 285 8.87 14.31 7.89
CA GLU A 285 7.82 15.27 8.20
C GLU A 285 6.59 14.94 7.35
N THR A 286 5.47 14.65 8.02
CA THR A 286 4.20 14.32 7.36
C THR A 286 3.65 15.53 6.61
N LEU A 287 3.28 15.35 5.35
CA LEU A 287 2.73 16.39 4.48
C LEU A 287 1.22 16.22 4.26
N CYS A 288 0.80 15.01 3.88
CA CYS A 288 -0.59 14.68 3.60
C CYS A 288 -0.86 13.22 3.97
N SER A 289 -2.02 12.93 4.56
CA SER A 289 -2.32 11.60 5.10
C SER A 289 -3.63 11.06 4.57
N SER A 290 -3.64 9.80 4.13
CA SER A 290 -4.82 9.11 3.64
C SER A 290 -5.02 7.79 4.40
N PRO A 291 -6.08 7.66 5.21
CA PRO A 291 -6.37 6.42 5.93
C PRO A 291 -6.90 5.36 4.97
N LEU A 292 -6.27 4.19 4.92
CA LEU A 292 -6.63 3.11 3.97
C LEU A 292 -7.98 2.44 4.31
N ALA A 293 -8.49 2.67 5.52
CA ALA A 293 -9.80 2.21 5.94
C ALA A 293 -10.96 2.99 5.29
N LEU A 294 -10.69 4.11 4.61
CA LEU A 294 -11.70 4.91 3.91
C LEU A 294 -11.48 4.84 2.39
N GLY A 295 -12.44 4.29 1.66
CA GLY A 295 -12.42 4.23 0.20
C GLY A 295 -11.42 3.24 -0.41
N ALA A 296 -10.33 2.90 0.28
CA ALA A 296 -9.30 1.97 -0.21
C ALA A 296 -9.53 0.51 0.18
N GLY A 297 -10.49 0.22 1.06
CA GLY A 297 -10.92 -1.16 1.35
C GLY A 297 -9.96 -1.99 2.21
N TYR A 298 -9.11 -1.32 3.00
CA TYR A 298 -8.28 -1.99 3.99
C TYR A 298 -9.00 -2.08 5.33
N PRO A 299 -8.77 -3.12 6.14
CA PRO A 299 -9.31 -3.19 7.48
C PRO A 299 -8.93 -1.96 8.31
N PRO A 300 -9.83 -1.44 9.16
CA PRO A 300 -11.16 -1.99 9.50
C PRO A 300 -12.32 -1.39 8.68
N ALA A 301 -12.15 -1.12 7.37
CA ALA A 301 -13.24 -0.65 6.51
C ALA A 301 -14.51 -1.51 6.65
N THR A 302 -15.67 -0.86 6.79
CA THR A 302 -16.95 -1.54 7.08
C THR A 302 -17.88 -1.66 5.88
N ASP A 303 -17.67 -0.86 4.84
CA ASP A 303 -18.55 -0.79 3.68
C ASP A 303 -18.08 -1.69 2.52
N TRP A 304 -16.79 -1.65 2.19
CA TRP A 304 -16.16 -2.51 1.18
C TRP A 304 -14.73 -2.87 1.60
N GLN A 305 -14.33 -4.10 1.31
CA GLN A 305 -12.97 -4.58 1.53
C GLN A 305 -12.53 -5.47 0.36
N HIS A 306 -11.23 -5.44 0.10
CA HIS A 306 -10.54 -6.28 -0.87
C HIS A 306 -10.92 -7.76 -0.85
N GLY A 307 -11.12 -8.35 -2.04
CA GLY A 307 -11.50 -9.74 -2.23
C GLY A 307 -13.00 -10.02 -2.04
N THR A 308 -13.80 -8.99 -1.76
CA THR A 308 -15.25 -9.13 -1.58
C THR A 308 -15.96 -9.03 -2.93
N TRP A 309 -16.77 -10.05 -3.26
CA TRP A 309 -17.63 -10.03 -4.44
C TRP A 309 -18.79 -9.02 -4.31
N GLN A 310 -18.91 -8.09 -5.25
CA GLN A 310 -19.98 -7.07 -5.27
C GLN A 310 -20.96 -7.20 -6.45
N GLY A 311 -20.76 -8.20 -7.33
CA GLY A 311 -21.50 -8.31 -8.59
C GLY A 311 -20.66 -7.88 -9.79
N ARG A 312 -21.10 -8.26 -10.99
CA ARG A 312 -20.40 -7.93 -12.25
C ARG A 312 -20.52 -6.44 -12.55
N GLY A 313 -19.42 -5.83 -12.97
CA GLY A 313 -19.37 -4.41 -13.34
C GLY A 313 -19.76 -3.46 -12.20
N TRP A 314 -19.55 -3.85 -10.94
CA TRP A 314 -19.84 -2.98 -9.81
C TRP A 314 -18.86 -1.80 -9.79
N THR A 315 -19.37 -0.59 -9.62
CA THR A 315 -18.59 0.64 -9.47
C THR A 315 -19.27 1.53 -8.45
N ASP A 316 -18.47 2.16 -7.59
CA ASP A 316 -18.92 3.10 -6.58
C ASP A 316 -17.96 4.30 -6.52
N ARG A 317 -18.53 5.50 -6.51
CA ARG A 317 -17.81 6.78 -6.40
C ARG A 317 -18.31 7.50 -5.18
N ARG A 318 -17.41 7.94 -4.29
CA ARG A 318 -17.76 8.62 -3.04
C ARG A 318 -16.83 9.77 -2.74
N SER A 319 -17.32 10.69 -1.92
CA SER A 319 -16.52 11.74 -1.30
C SER A 319 -16.75 11.71 0.20
N TYR A 320 -15.67 11.81 0.96
CA TYR A 320 -15.66 11.85 2.41
C TYR A 320 -15.14 13.21 2.85
N ASP A 321 -15.88 13.87 3.73
CA ASP A 321 -15.42 15.06 4.42
C ASP A 321 -14.58 14.64 5.63
N MET A 322 -13.29 14.97 5.60
CA MET A 322 -12.28 14.61 6.58
C MET A 322 -12.06 15.70 7.65
N SER A 323 -12.80 16.81 7.59
CA SER A 323 -12.68 17.91 8.56
C SER A 323 -13.13 17.54 9.97
N ASP A 324 -14.05 16.56 10.10
CA ASP A 324 -14.46 15.96 11.36
C ASP A 324 -13.99 14.50 11.45
N PRO A 325 -12.88 14.23 12.17
CA PRO A 325 -12.40 12.86 12.37
C PRO A 325 -13.43 11.93 13.05
N ALA A 326 -14.35 12.46 13.85
CA ALA A 326 -15.37 11.66 14.53
C ALA A 326 -16.40 11.07 13.56
N ALA A 327 -16.56 11.66 12.37
CA ALA A 327 -17.42 11.14 11.31
C ALA A 327 -16.88 9.84 10.70
N HIS A 328 -15.56 9.58 10.83
CA HIS A 328 -14.89 8.44 10.22
C HIS A 328 -14.04 7.67 11.24
N PRO A 329 -14.65 7.06 12.27
CA PRO A 329 -13.90 6.42 13.36
C PRO A 329 -12.96 5.30 12.88
N ALA A 330 -13.30 4.61 11.78
CA ALA A 330 -12.45 3.56 11.20
C ALA A 330 -11.07 4.08 10.75
N ALA A 331 -10.95 5.37 10.39
CA ALA A 331 -9.69 5.97 9.98
C ALA A 331 -8.63 5.99 11.09
N ALA A 332 -9.05 6.01 12.35
CA ALA A 332 -8.13 6.04 13.50
C ALA A 332 -7.53 4.67 13.84
N TYR A 333 -8.09 3.58 13.31
CA TYR A 333 -7.76 2.20 13.71
C TYR A 333 -7.27 1.32 12.56
N GLY A 334 -7.04 1.92 11.39
CA GLY A 334 -6.43 1.27 10.23
C GLY A 334 -5.03 1.80 9.93
N VAL A 335 -4.37 1.19 8.94
CA VAL A 335 -3.11 1.70 8.42
C VAL A 335 -3.37 3.02 7.69
N THR A 336 -2.47 3.99 7.86
CA THR A 336 -2.52 5.29 7.19
C THR A 336 -1.25 5.49 6.38
N ASP A 337 -1.43 5.90 5.12
CA ASP A 337 -0.34 6.33 4.26
C ASP A 337 -0.12 7.82 4.41
N HIS A 338 1.08 8.18 4.87
CA HIS A 338 1.52 9.56 5.03
C HIS A 338 2.50 9.90 3.91
N ALA A 339 2.10 10.72 2.95
CA ALA A 339 3.05 11.40 2.08
C ALA A 339 3.95 12.27 2.96
N ALA A 340 5.26 12.10 2.87
CA ALA A 340 6.21 12.73 3.76
C ALA A 340 7.43 13.28 3.00
N ARG A 341 7.96 14.38 3.54
CA ARG A 341 9.27 14.91 3.19
C ARG A 341 10.30 14.28 4.11
N PHE A 342 11.39 13.80 3.54
CA PHE A 342 12.47 13.17 4.26
C PHE A 342 13.78 13.94 4.11
N THR A 343 14.65 13.86 5.11
CA THR A 343 16.03 14.35 5.00
C THR A 343 17.02 13.27 5.40
N LEU A 344 18.05 13.06 4.57
CA LEU A 344 19.15 12.13 4.84
C LEU A 344 20.46 12.71 4.28
N ASP A 345 21.48 12.82 5.14
CA ASP A 345 22.78 13.45 4.81
C ASP A 345 22.61 14.85 4.18
N GLY A 346 21.66 15.64 4.70
CA GLY A 346 21.36 16.99 4.23
C GLY A 346 20.62 17.07 2.88
N GLN A 347 20.31 15.92 2.25
CA GLN A 347 19.53 15.87 1.01
C GLN A 347 18.06 15.62 1.33
N VAL A 348 17.18 16.24 0.55
CA VAL A 348 15.73 16.08 0.67
C VAL A 348 15.27 14.95 -0.24
N GLY A 349 14.40 14.10 0.30
CA GLY A 349 13.69 13.06 -0.43
C GLY A 349 12.19 13.13 -0.16
N HIS A 350 11.42 12.40 -0.95
CA HIS A 350 9.97 12.33 -0.85
C HIS A 350 9.53 10.87 -0.91
N GLY A 351 8.64 10.48 -0.03
CA GLY A 351 8.27 9.09 0.17
C GLY A 351 6.93 8.93 0.88
N ILE A 352 6.60 7.68 1.17
CA ILE A 352 5.51 7.33 2.06
C ILE A 352 6.10 6.94 3.41
N PHE A 353 5.50 7.42 4.49
CA PHE A 353 5.66 6.90 5.84
C PHE A 353 4.38 6.14 6.16
N GLU A 354 4.23 4.89 5.71
CA GLU A 354 3.04 4.10 6.02
C GLU A 354 3.11 3.66 7.47
N HIS A 355 2.07 3.99 8.24
CA HIS A 355 2.04 3.76 9.68
C HIS A 355 0.79 2.99 10.08
N GLY A 356 0.99 1.92 10.82
CA GLY A 356 -0.07 1.20 11.52
C GLY A 356 0.38 0.91 12.94
N SER A 357 -0.31 1.44 13.94
CA SER A 357 -0.07 1.08 15.34
C SER A 357 -1.37 0.82 16.05
N PHE A 358 -1.61 -0.44 16.42
CA PHE A 358 -2.86 -0.90 17.04
C PHE A 358 -2.56 -1.61 18.36
N GLY A 359 -3.45 -1.48 19.34
CA GLY A 359 -3.27 -2.15 20.63
C GLY A 359 -2.10 -1.60 21.44
N ARG A 360 -1.51 -2.45 22.29
CA ARG A 360 -0.31 -2.14 23.08
C ARG A 360 0.93 -2.11 22.18
N HIS A 361 1.80 -1.14 22.40
CA HIS A 361 3.14 -1.13 21.83
C HIS A 361 4.10 -0.47 22.82
N ASP A 362 4.84 -1.30 23.56
CA ASP A 362 5.71 -0.86 24.67
C ASP A 362 6.75 0.19 24.23
N PRO A 363 7.43 0.05 23.06
CA PRO A 363 8.38 1.05 22.59
C PRO A 363 7.77 2.44 22.33
N SER A 364 6.50 2.50 21.92
CA SER A 364 5.79 3.77 21.72
C SER A 364 5.08 4.27 22.99
N GLY A 365 5.07 3.48 24.07
CA GLY A 365 4.33 3.79 25.29
C GLY A 365 2.81 3.62 25.19
N PHE A 366 2.30 3.04 24.09
CA PHE A 366 0.87 2.79 23.94
C PHE A 366 0.46 1.57 24.77
N THR A 367 -0.46 1.75 25.71
CA THR A 367 -0.79 0.71 26.71
C THR A 367 -1.96 -0.21 26.30
N GLY A 368 -2.63 0.07 25.18
CA GLY A 368 -3.77 -0.70 24.70
C GLY A 368 -4.48 -0.01 23.54
N TYR A 369 -5.58 -0.61 23.03
CA TYR A 369 -6.25 -0.17 21.81
C TYR A 369 -6.80 1.26 21.83
N THR A 370 -7.08 1.82 23.00
CA THR A 370 -7.59 3.19 23.18
C THR A 370 -6.51 4.19 23.60
N SER A 371 -5.28 3.72 23.84
CA SER A 371 -4.16 4.57 24.24
C SER A 371 -3.68 5.39 23.05
N VAL A 372 -3.44 6.68 23.30
CA VAL A 372 -2.98 7.68 22.33
C VAL A 372 -1.85 8.51 22.94
N ALA A 373 -1.12 9.25 22.11
CA ALA A 373 -0.05 10.13 22.57
C ALA A 373 -0.59 11.25 23.50
N PRO A 374 0.19 11.68 24.51
CA PRO A 374 -0.23 12.69 25.48
C PRO A 374 -0.46 14.09 24.89
#